data_AF-A0A2S9WZ25-F1
#
_entry.id   AF-A0A2S9WZ25-F1
#
_cell.length_a   1.000
_cell.length_b   1.000
_cell.length_c   1.000
_cell.angle_alpha   90.00
_cell.angle_beta   90.00
_cell.angle_gamma   90.00
#
_symmetry.space_group_name_H-M   'P 1'
#
loop_
_entity.id
_entity.type
_entity.pdbx_description
1 polymer ?
#
loop_
_entity_poly.entity_id
_entity_poly.type
_entity_poly.pdbx_seq_one_letter_code
_entity_poly.pdbx_strand_id
1 'polypeptide(L)' 'MHMEHAKAVYDACHLRHGQHVLMATGRAAKVGEIGQTTIRFDYLERNRPDDCVIIPRHKVPEMVRV' A
#
# COMPACT_ATOMS: atom_id res chain seq x y z
N MET A 1 0.37 -27.22 22.75
CA MET A 1 0.48 -25.75 22.85
C MET A 1 1.44 -25.30 21.77
N HIS A 2 0.94 -24.83 20.63
CA HIS A 2 1.75 -24.40 19.49
C HIS A 2 1.40 -22.93 19.21
N MET A 3 2.43 -22.09 19.16
CA MET A 3 2.33 -20.63 19.13
C MET A 3 1.75 -20.13 17.81
N GLU A 4 0.49 -19.70 17.79
CA GLU A 4 -0.15 -18.96 16.67
C GLU A 4 0.13 -17.43 16.74
N HIS A 5 1.38 -17.03 17.01
CA HIS A 5 1.76 -15.62 17.17
C HIS A 5 2.17 -14.93 15.85
N ALA A 6 1.58 -15.32 14.71
CA ALA A 6 1.86 -14.72 13.39
C ALA A 6 0.60 -14.29 12.61
N LYS A 7 -0.57 -14.25 13.27
CA LYS A 7 -1.86 -14.05 12.59
C LYS A 7 -2.37 -12.60 12.54
N ALA A 8 -1.69 -11.63 13.15
CA ALA A 8 -2.22 -10.27 13.32
C ALA A 8 -1.49 -9.15 12.54
N VAL A 9 -0.38 -9.43 11.86
CA VAL A 9 0.37 -8.41 11.07
C VAL A 9 -0.06 -8.37 9.60
N TYR A 10 -0.93 -9.31 9.17
CA TYR A 10 -1.31 -9.56 7.77
C TYR A 10 -2.64 -8.95 7.32
N ASP A 11 -3.27 -8.11 8.12
CA ASP A 11 -4.47 -7.33 7.72
C ASP A 11 -4.09 -5.92 7.20
N ALA A 12 -2.87 -5.77 6.67
CA ALA A 12 -2.35 -4.51 6.14
C ALA A 12 -3.06 -4.16 4.82
N CYS A 13 -4.28 -3.64 4.99
CA CYS A 13 -5.26 -3.15 4.05
C CYS A 13 -5.67 -4.20 3.00
N HIS A 14 -6.98 -4.48 2.89
CA HIS A 14 -7.61 -5.26 1.83
C HIS A 14 -7.50 -4.57 0.44
N LEU A 15 -6.35 -3.98 0.15
CA LEU A 15 -6.03 -3.27 -1.08
C LEU A 15 -6.09 -4.23 -2.25
N ARG A 16 -6.70 -3.75 -3.32
CA ARG A 16 -6.78 -4.46 -4.59
C ARG A 16 -5.98 -3.70 -5.63
N HIS A 17 -5.36 -4.43 -6.56
CA HIS A 17 -4.76 -3.80 -7.74
C HIS A 17 -5.78 -2.88 -8.41
N GLY A 18 -5.38 -1.64 -8.71
CA GLY A 18 -6.23 -0.61 -9.30
C GLY A 18 -7.05 0.20 -8.30
N GLN A 19 -7.00 -0.10 -7.01
CA GLN A 19 -7.71 0.66 -5.98
C GLN A 19 -7.08 2.05 -5.81
N HIS A 20 -7.92 3.08 -5.77
CA HIS A 20 -7.49 4.43 -5.41
C HIS A 20 -7.29 4.55 -3.91
N VAL A 21 -6.22 5.23 -3.52
CA VAL A 21 -5.86 5.47 -2.13
C VAL A 21 -5.37 6.90 -1.96
N LEU A 22 -5.48 7.42 -0.74
CA LEU A 22 -4.90 8.69 -0.37
C LEU A 22 -3.64 8.44 0.45
N MET A 23 -2.51 8.94 -0.03
CA MET A 23 -1.24 8.83 0.70
C MET A 23 -1.23 9.79 1.89
N ALA A 24 -0.47 9.49 2.94
CA ALA A 24 -0.30 10.38 4.10
C ALA A 24 0.25 11.77 3.72
N THR A 25 0.92 11.87 2.58
CA THR A 25 1.38 13.14 1.97
C THR A 25 0.24 13.99 1.40
N GLY A 26 -1.00 13.49 1.40
CA GLY A 26 -2.16 14.13 0.77
C GLY A 26 -2.25 13.89 -0.75
N ARG A 27 -1.30 13.17 -1.33
CA ARG A 27 -1.29 12.85 -2.77
C ARG A 27 -2.19 11.65 -3.04
N ALA A 28 -2.98 11.72 -4.11
CA ALA A 28 -3.79 10.59 -4.56
C ALA A 28 -2.94 9.61 -5.35
N ALA A 29 -3.08 8.32 -5.05
CA ALA A 29 -2.37 7.25 -5.73
C ALA A 29 -3.30 6.08 -6.04
N LYS A 30 -2.81 5.15 -6.85
CA LYS A 30 -3.49 3.91 -7.20
C LYS A 30 -2.57 2.75 -6.85
N VAL A 31 -3.14 1.68 -6.31
CA VAL A 31 -2.39 0.44 -6.08
C VAL A 31 -2.00 -0.14 -7.44
N GLY A 32 -0.69 -0.27 -7.67
CA GLY A 32 -0.12 -0.85 -8.88
C GLY A 32 0.19 -2.33 -8.68
N GLU A 33 1.26 -2.64 -7.95
CA GLU A 33 1.67 -4.03 -7.73
C GLU A 33 1.62 -4.38 -6.25
N ILE A 34 1.03 -5.54 -5.92
CA ILE A 34 0.99 -6.06 -4.56
C ILE A 34 1.96 -7.23 -4.47
N GLY A 35 3.15 -6.97 -3.93
CA GLY A 35 4.16 -7.98 -3.65
C GLY A 35 3.95 -8.67 -2.30
N GLN A 36 4.79 -9.68 -2.03
CA GLN A 36 4.74 -10.41 -0.76
C GLN A 36 5.11 -9.52 0.43
N THR A 37 6.12 -8.65 0.28
CA THR A 37 6.66 -7.81 1.35
C THR A 37 6.46 -6.31 1.12
N THR A 38 6.13 -5.90 -0.12
CA THR A 38 5.99 -4.50 -0.54
C THR A 38 4.74 -4.31 -1.39
N ILE A 39 4.25 -3.08 -1.49
CA ILE A 39 3.19 -2.66 -2.39
C ILE A 39 3.66 -1.41 -3.14
N ARG A 40 3.51 -1.40 -4.47
CA ARG A 40 3.74 -0.25 -5.33
C ARG A 40 2.45 0.55 -5.46
N PHE A 41 2.57 1.87 -5.30
CA PHE A 41 1.52 2.84 -5.51
C PHE A 41 1.94 3.82 -6.60
N ASP A 42 1.10 3.99 -7.62
CA ASP A 42 1.32 4.92 -8.73
C ASP A 42 0.53 6.21 -8.45
N TYR A 43 1.22 7.35 -8.36
CA TYR A 43 0.57 8.63 -8.11
C TYR A 43 -0.29 9.04 -9.31
N LEU A 44 -1.44 9.66 -9.03
CA LEU A 44 -2.41 10.07 -10.05
C LEU A 44 -2.11 11.47 -10.62
N GLU A 45 -1.01 12.11 -10.22
CA GLU A 45 -0.68 13.45 -10.67
C GLU A 45 -0.27 13.48 -12.15
N ARG A 46 -0.98 14.31 -12.94
CA ARG A 46 -0.86 14.38 -14.40
C ARG A 46 0.53 14.74 -14.93
N ASN A 47 1.42 15.29 -14.11
CA ASN A 47 2.69 15.82 -14.59
C ASN A 47 3.84 14.80 -14.66
N ARG A 48 3.68 13.59 -14.09
CA ARG A 48 4.72 12.56 -14.14
C ARG A 48 4.12 11.16 -14.27
N PRO A 49 4.08 10.57 -15.49
CA PRO A 49 3.47 9.26 -15.72
C PRO A 49 4.22 8.08 -15.06
N ASP A 50 5.39 8.30 -14.47
CA ASP A 50 6.20 7.28 -13.80
C ASP A 50 6.39 7.56 -12.29
N ASP A 51 5.63 8.50 -11.72
CA ASP A 51 5.75 8.81 -10.30
C ASP A 51 5.10 7.70 -9.47
N CYS A 52 5.90 6.85 -8.85
CA CYS A 52 5.45 5.77 -8.00
C CYS A 52 6.24 5.68 -6.69
N VAL A 53 5.67 4.98 -5.70
CA VAL A 53 6.32 4.69 -4.43
C VAL A 53 6.10 3.24 -4.04
N ILE A 54 7.16 2.61 -3.53
CA ILE A 54 7.12 1.23 -3.04
C ILE A 54 7.17 1.28 -1.52
N ILE A 55 6.13 0.74 -0.87
CA ILE A 55 5.98 0.78 0.59
C ILE A 55 6.00 -0.65 1.13
N PRO A 56 6.79 -0.94 2.18
CA PRO A 56 6.72 -2.21 2.89
C PRO A 56 5.32 -2.43 3.46
N ARG A 57 4.77 -3.65 3.34
CA ARG A 57 3.38 -3.94 3.78
C ARG A 57 3.11 -3.55 5.24
N HIS A 58 4.09 -3.74 6.11
CA HIS A 58 3.95 -3.37 7.53
C HIS A 58 3.84 -1.85 7.78
N LYS A 59 4.27 -1.00 6.83
CA LYS A 59 4.16 0.47 6.90
C LYS A 59 2.95 1.03 6.14
N VAL A 60 2.28 0.22 5.33
CA VAL A 60 1.11 0.66 4.55
C VAL A 60 0.02 1.30 5.43
N PRO A 61 -0.35 0.75 6.60
CA PRO A 61 -1.37 1.36 7.46
C PRO A 61 -1.00 2.77 7.97
N GLU A 62 0.29 3.09 8.05
CA GLU A 62 0.78 4.41 8.50
C GLU A 62 0.84 5.41 7.34
N MET A 63 1.02 4.92 6.11
CA MET A 63 1.32 5.74 4.93
C MET A 63 0.14 5.88 3.96
N VAL A 64 -0.89 5.05 4.09
CA VAL A 64 -2.00 4.95 3.12
C VAL A 64 -3.34 5.00 3.85
N ARG A 65 -4.23 5.85 3.37
CA ARG A 65 -5.64 5.94 3.80
C ARG A 65 -6.52 5.45 2.67
N VAL A 66 -7.49 4.60 3.02
CA VAL A 66 -8.50 4.03 2.12
C VAL A 66 -9.84 4.70 2.32
#